data_AF-A0AAW2MS25-F1
#
_entry.id   AF-A0AAW2MS25-F1
#
_cell.length_a   1.000
_cell.length_b   1.000
_cell.length_c   1.000
_cell.angle_alpha   90.00
_cell.angle_beta   90.00
_cell.angle_gamma   90.00
#
_symmetry.space_group_name_H-M   'P 1'
#
loop_
_entity.id
_entity.type
_entity.pdbx_description
1 polymer ?
#
loop_
_entity_poly.entity_id
_entity_poly.type
_entity_poly.pdbx_seq_one_letter_code
_entity_poly.pdbx_strand_id
1 'polypeptide(L)'
;MARLVNIKAEHNMSERCYDQVSQWASDLLSRVHTLPSNYYNTKKMIRDLGLPIKKIHACKNGCMLYWKDNIDMEYCKFCGDPRYKPTREQNSHRKKPSYVVFSYLPLTPHLQGLYASPATVEHMTWHASYVMDEGSVLILLMPKLGGMLTEHTQILYWSPVTLDWVFV
;
A
#
# COMPACT_ATOMS: atom_id res chain seq x y z
N MET A 1 2.90 1.21 18.72
CA MET A 1 1.59 1.23 18.02
C MET A 1 1.53 0.29 16.84
N ALA A 2 2.39 0.45 15.83
CA ALA A 2 2.43 -0.46 14.67
C ALA A 2 2.64 -1.93 15.07
N ARG A 3 3.54 -2.21 16.02
CA ARG A 3 3.78 -3.58 16.53
C ARG A 3 2.54 -4.26 17.11
N LEU A 4 1.77 -3.56 17.95
CA LEU A 4 0.58 -4.15 18.57
C LEU A 4 -0.52 -4.47 17.54
N VAL A 5 -0.66 -3.63 16.51
CA VAL A 5 -1.58 -3.91 15.40
C VAL A 5 -1.09 -5.07 14.53
N ASN A 6 0.22 -5.22 14.36
CA ASN A 6 0.80 -6.36 13.65
C ASN A 6 0.54 -7.67 14.38
N ILE A 7 0.77 -7.72 15.70
CA ILE A 7 0.46 -8.90 16.54
C ILE A 7 -1.03 -9.25 16.46
N LYS A 8 -1.93 -8.24 16.44
CA LYS A 8 -3.37 -8.48 16.22
C LYS A 8 -3.63 -9.17 14.89
N ALA A 9 -2.98 -8.74 13.82
CA ALA A 9 -3.17 -9.31 12.49
C ALA A 9 -2.60 -10.74 12.40
N GLU A 10 -1.39 -10.96 12.92
CA GLU A 10 -0.71 -12.26 12.92
C GLU A 10 -1.48 -13.33 13.71
N HIS A 11 -2.04 -12.95 14.86
CA HIS A 11 -2.75 -13.87 15.74
C HIS A 11 -4.28 -13.80 15.62
N ASN A 12 -4.81 -13.05 14.64
CA ASN A 12 -6.24 -12.84 14.44
C ASN A 12 -7.00 -12.47 15.73
N MET A 13 -6.39 -11.63 16.58
CA MET A 13 -6.97 -11.26 17.86
C MET A 13 -8.29 -10.50 17.66
N SER A 14 -9.29 -10.74 18.51
CA SER A 14 -10.55 -9.99 18.48
C SER A 14 -10.34 -8.50 18.80
N GLU A 15 -11.25 -7.63 18.36
CA GLU A 15 -11.18 -6.20 18.71
C GLU A 15 -11.31 -5.98 20.22
N ARG A 16 -12.20 -6.74 20.87
CA ARG A 16 -12.38 -6.71 22.33
C ARG A 16 -11.09 -7.07 23.09
N CYS A 17 -10.38 -8.11 22.64
CA CYS A 17 -9.09 -8.49 23.24
C CYS A 17 -8.06 -7.37 23.09
N TYR A 18 -7.98 -6.78 21.89
CA TYR A 18 -7.07 -5.65 21.65
C TYR A 18 -7.36 -4.46 22.58
N ASP A 19 -8.63 -4.11 22.77
CA ASP A 19 -9.03 -3.00 23.63
C ASP A 19 -8.67 -3.26 25.09
N GLN A 20 -8.90 -4.49 25.57
CA GLN A 20 -8.52 -4.90 26.93
C GLN A 20 -7.00 -4.86 27.15
N VAL A 21 -6.22 -5.37 26.19
CA VAL A 21 -4.75 -5.32 26.25
C VAL A 21 -4.25 -3.87 26.20
N SER A 22 -4.88 -3.03 25.39
CA SER A 22 -4.50 -1.61 25.27
C SER A 22 -4.81 -0.84 26.56
N GLN A 23 -5.95 -1.11 27.20
CA GLN A 23 -6.31 -0.54 28.51
C GLN A 23 -5.35 -1.01 29.61
N TRP A 24 -5.09 -2.31 29.70
CA TRP A 24 -4.10 -2.86 30.63
C TRP A 24 -2.70 -2.24 30.42
N ALA A 25 -2.26 -2.10 29.16
CA ALA A 25 -1.00 -1.43 28.85
C ALA A 25 -1.01 0.06 29.22
N SER A 26 -2.15 0.73 29.11
CA SER A 26 -2.32 2.14 29.50
C SER A 26 -2.24 2.33 31.01
N ASP A 27 -2.79 1.39 31.80
CA ASP A 27 -2.72 1.41 33.26
C ASP A 27 -1.29 1.22 33.79
N LEU A 28 -0.46 0.46 33.07
CA LEU A 28 0.95 0.25 33.39
C LEU A 28 1.83 1.46 33.02
N LEU A 29 1.44 2.23 32.00
CA LEU A 29 2.19 3.39 31.55
C LEU A 29 1.83 4.61 32.42
N SER A 30 2.85 5.35 32.88
CA SER A 30 2.64 6.59 33.64
C SER A 30 1.71 7.59 32.91
N ARG A 31 1.10 8.52 33.66
CA ARG A 31 -0.05 9.38 33.28
C ARG A 31 0.08 10.18 31.96
N VAL A 32 1.25 10.23 31.33
CA VAL A 32 1.48 10.90 30.05
C VAL A 32 1.93 9.88 29.01
N HIS A 33 1.00 9.09 28.48
CA HIS A 33 1.26 8.17 27.37
C HIS A 33 0.38 8.49 26.16
N THR A 34 0.93 8.33 24.95
CA THR A 34 0.26 8.61 23.66
C THR A 34 -0.40 7.36 23.08
N LEU A 35 -0.68 6.35 23.91
CA LEU A 35 -1.31 5.09 23.51
C LEU A 35 -2.85 5.28 23.41
N PRO A 36 -3.48 5.13 22.23
CA PRO A 36 -4.92 4.96 22.13
C PRO A 36 -5.45 3.78 22.93
N SER A 37 -6.57 4.04 23.59
CA SER A 37 -7.30 3.11 24.45
C SER A 37 -8.11 2.05 23.71
N ASN A 38 -8.27 2.18 22.39
CA ASN A 38 -9.04 1.25 21.59
C ASN A 38 -8.47 1.05 20.19
N TYR A 39 -8.86 -0.06 19.56
CA TYR A 39 -8.42 -0.44 18.23
C TYR A 39 -8.82 0.58 17.17
N TYR A 40 -10.02 1.15 17.28
CA TYR A 40 -10.52 2.13 16.31
C TYR A 40 -9.62 3.38 16.24
N ASN A 41 -9.25 3.93 17.39
CA ASN A 41 -8.39 5.10 17.53
C ASN A 41 -6.97 4.77 17.08
N THR A 42 -6.44 3.60 17.43
CA THR A 42 -5.14 3.17 16.91
C THR A 42 -5.16 3.04 15.38
N LYS A 43 -6.20 2.42 14.82
CA LYS A 43 -6.37 2.29 13.36
C LYS A 43 -6.53 3.65 12.68
N LYS A 44 -7.21 4.59 13.31
CA LYS A 44 -7.33 5.98 12.84
C LYS A 44 -5.96 6.67 12.84
N MET A 45 -5.22 6.61 13.94
CA MET A 45 -3.87 7.18 14.02
C MET A 45 -2.92 6.54 13.01
N ILE A 46 -2.94 5.22 12.84
CA ILE A 46 -2.11 4.53 11.83
C ILE A 46 -2.50 4.97 10.43
N ARG A 47 -3.78 5.17 10.13
CA ARG A 47 -4.21 5.70 8.83
C ARG A 47 -3.71 7.12 8.61
N ASP A 48 -3.71 7.94 9.65
CA ASP A 48 -3.27 9.33 9.59
C ASP A 48 -1.72 9.44 9.48
N LEU A 49 -0.98 8.48 10.07
CA LEU A 49 0.48 8.36 9.97
C LEU A 49 0.96 7.63 8.70
N GLY A 50 0.15 6.70 8.22
CA GLY A 50 0.51 5.67 7.26
C GLY A 50 -0.38 5.73 6.04
N LEU A 51 -0.15 6.78 5.26
CA LEU A 51 -0.39 6.89 3.82
C LEU A 51 -1.85 6.64 3.37
N PRO A 52 -2.55 7.67 2.86
CA PRO A 52 -3.98 7.59 2.62
C PRO A 52 -4.31 6.58 1.53
N ILE A 53 -4.99 5.49 1.90
CA ILE A 53 -5.61 4.57 0.93
C ILE A 53 -6.67 5.34 0.16
N LYS A 54 -6.52 5.43 -1.16
CA LYS A 54 -7.50 6.07 -2.04
C LYS A 54 -8.44 5.04 -2.63
N LYS A 55 -9.71 5.40 -2.74
CA LYS A 55 -10.77 4.55 -3.29
C LYS A 55 -11.19 5.07 -4.67
N ILE A 56 -11.31 4.16 -5.64
CA ILE A 56 -11.79 4.43 -7.00
C ILE A 56 -13.02 3.58 -7.25
N HIS A 57 -14.07 4.17 -7.83
CA HIS A 57 -15.25 3.41 -8.24
C HIS A 57 -14.99 2.76 -9.60
N ALA A 58 -15.55 1.57 -9.81
CA ALA A 58 -15.51 0.90 -11.10
C ALA A 58 -16.89 0.49 -11.56
N CYS A 59 -17.02 0.26 -12.86
CA CYS A 59 -18.21 -0.38 -13.41
C CYS A 59 -18.37 -1.79 -12.83
N LYS A 60 -19.61 -2.23 -12.65
CA LYS A 60 -19.98 -3.57 -12.17
C LYS A 60 -19.31 -4.68 -12.99
N ASN A 61 -19.24 -4.51 -14.32
CA ASN A 61 -18.63 -5.49 -15.23
C ASN A 61 -17.14 -5.21 -15.49
N GLY A 62 -16.51 -4.29 -14.75
CA GLY A 62 -15.09 -3.96 -14.92
C GLY A 62 -14.73 -3.18 -16.18
N CYS A 63 -15.71 -2.72 -16.98
CA CYS A 63 -15.45 -2.06 -18.26
C CYS A 63 -14.68 -0.74 -18.15
N MET A 64 -14.83 -0.01 -17.04
CA MET A 64 -14.14 1.25 -16.82
C MET A 64 -14.00 1.60 -15.34
N LEU A 65 -13.01 2.47 -15.05
CA LEU A 65 -12.85 3.16 -13.78
C LEU A 65 -13.44 4.57 -13.86
N TYR A 66 -14.18 4.97 -12.82
CA TYR A 66 -14.67 6.34 -12.65
C TYR A 66 -13.54 7.18 -12.05
N TRP A 67 -12.57 7.53 -12.90
CA TRP A 67 -11.32 8.21 -12.56
C TRP A 67 -11.07 9.39 -13.51
N LYS A 68 -10.44 10.46 -13.01
CA LYS A 68 -10.21 11.74 -13.72
C LYS A 68 -11.48 12.23 -14.43
N ASP A 69 -11.49 12.24 -15.76
CA ASP A 69 -12.56 12.83 -16.59
C ASP A 69 -13.89 12.06 -16.50
N ASN A 70 -13.85 10.84 -15.95
CA ASN A 70 -15.03 10.01 -15.77
C ASN A 70 -15.59 10.06 -14.33
N ILE A 71 -15.12 10.98 -13.48
CA ILE A 71 -15.52 11.04 -12.06
C ILE A 71 -17.00 11.40 -11.87
N ASP A 72 -17.57 12.27 -12.70
CA ASP A 72 -18.94 12.76 -12.52
C ASP A 72 -19.99 11.88 -13.22
N MET A 73 -19.55 10.81 -13.89
CA MET A 73 -20.46 9.91 -14.60
C MET A 73 -21.21 9.01 -13.62
N GLU A 74 -22.52 8.91 -13.83
CA GLU A 74 -23.40 7.99 -13.11
C GLU A 74 -23.60 6.66 -13.87
N TYR A 75 -23.28 6.63 -15.17
CA TYR A 75 -23.44 5.45 -16.03
C TYR A 75 -22.13 5.10 -16.75
N CYS A 76 -21.94 3.81 -17.01
CA CYS A 76 -20.78 3.34 -17.74
C CYS A 76 -20.89 3.69 -19.23
N LYS A 77 -19.81 4.25 -19.81
CA LYS A 77 -19.75 4.58 -21.25
C LYS A 77 -19.87 3.37 -22.18
N PHE A 78 -19.46 2.18 -21.71
CA PHE A 78 -19.35 0.98 -22.55
C PHE A 78 -20.57 0.06 -22.45
N CYS A 79 -21.07 -0.20 -21.23
CA CYS A 79 -22.20 -1.11 -21.02
C CYS A 79 -23.49 -0.41 -20.57
N GLY A 80 -23.47 0.90 -20.32
CA GLY A 80 -24.64 1.64 -19.83
C GLY A 80 -25.05 1.32 -18.39
N ASP A 81 -24.33 0.43 -17.69
CA ASP A 81 -24.69 0.05 -16.32
C ASP A 81 -24.55 1.22 -15.33
N PRO A 82 -25.44 1.29 -14.33
CA PRO A 82 -25.35 2.31 -13.29
C PRO A 82 -24.13 2.09 -12.40
N ARG A 83 -23.51 3.19 -12.00
CA ARG A 83 -22.40 3.22 -11.04
C ARG A 83 -22.82 2.82 -9.63
N TYR A 84 -24.00 3.27 -9.21
CA TYR A 84 -24.48 3.17 -7.83
C TYR A 84 -25.56 2.12 -7.66
N LYS A 85 -25.58 1.45 -6.51
CA LYS A 85 -26.66 0.52 -6.14
C LYS A 85 -27.94 1.30 -5.83
N PRO A 86 -29.12 0.79 -6.20
CA PRO A 86 -30.39 1.39 -5.82
C PRO A 86 -30.52 1.39 -4.30
N THR A 87 -30.70 2.58 -3.72
CA THR A 87 -30.87 2.76 -2.27
C THR A 87 -32.34 3.04 -1.99
N ARG A 88 -32.94 2.32 -1.02
CA ARG A 88 -34.36 2.47 -0.62
C ARG A 88 -34.66 3.81 0.04
N GLU A 89 -33.64 4.45 0.62
CA GLU A 89 -33.75 5.77 1.24
C GLU A 89 -33.15 6.84 0.32
N GLN A 90 -33.98 7.75 -0.18
CA GLN A 90 -33.55 8.97 -0.87
C GLN A 90 -33.02 10.04 0.11
N ASN A 91 -32.30 9.63 1.15
CA ASN A 91 -31.67 10.57 2.05
C ASN A 91 -30.50 11.24 1.31
N SER A 92 -30.72 12.46 0.82
CA SER A 92 -29.78 13.24 0.00
C SER A 92 -28.39 13.42 0.62
N HIS A 93 -28.26 13.22 1.94
CA HIS A 93 -27.04 13.40 2.70
C HIS A 93 -26.15 12.14 2.77
N ARG A 94 -26.64 10.96 2.36
CA ARG A 94 -25.84 9.72 2.39
C ARG A 94 -25.18 9.48 1.04
N LYS A 95 -23.88 9.18 1.06
CA LYS A 95 -23.12 8.81 -0.15
C LYS A 95 -23.73 7.55 -0.78
N LYS A 96 -24.16 7.64 -2.04
CA LYS A 96 -24.68 6.49 -2.80
C LYS A 96 -23.58 5.40 -2.89
N PRO A 97 -23.86 4.15 -2.47
CA PRO A 97 -22.86 3.09 -2.53
C PRO A 97 -22.62 2.66 -3.99
N SER A 98 -21.35 2.65 -4.42
CA SER A 98 -20.94 2.10 -5.72
C SER A 98 -21.11 0.58 -5.76
N TYR A 99 -21.31 0.00 -6.95
CA TYR A 99 -21.27 -1.46 -7.12
C TYR A 99 -19.90 -2.05 -6.78
N VAL A 100 -18.85 -1.47 -7.37
CA VAL A 100 -17.46 -1.91 -7.21
C VAL A 100 -16.61 -0.73 -6.75
N VAL A 101 -15.74 -0.99 -5.78
CA VAL A 101 -14.79 0.00 -5.23
C VAL A 101 -13.43 -0.67 -5.13
N PHE A 102 -12.46 -0.17 -5.91
CA PHE A 102 -11.06 -0.52 -5.76
C PHE A 102 -10.41 0.40 -4.75
N SER A 103 -9.51 -0.14 -3.94
CA SER A 103 -8.67 0.62 -3.03
C SER A 103 -7.23 0.48 -3.51
N TYR A 104 -6.52 1.60 -3.65
CA TYR A 104 -5.13 1.60 -4.05
C TYR A 104 -4.32 2.54 -3.17
N LEU A 105 -3.02 2.30 -3.19
CA LEU A 105 -2.05 3.00 -2.39
C LEU A 105 -1.31 4.00 -3.29
N PRO A 106 -1.43 5.32 -3.06
CA PRO A 106 -0.84 6.30 -3.96
C PRO A 106 0.68 6.21 -3.96
N LEU A 107 1.30 5.97 -5.11
CA LEU A 107 2.74 5.71 -5.18
C LEU A 107 3.59 6.92 -4.73
N THR A 108 3.22 8.13 -5.13
CA THR A 108 4.01 9.34 -4.85
C THR A 108 4.30 9.59 -3.35
N PRO A 109 3.30 9.65 -2.44
CA PRO A 109 3.59 9.87 -1.02
C PRO A 109 4.37 8.70 -0.38
N HIS A 110 4.23 7.48 -0.91
CA HIS A 110 5.03 6.35 -0.47
C HIS A 110 6.50 6.52 -0.83
N LEU A 111 6.76 6.87 -2.09
CA LEU A 111 8.12 7.14 -2.55
C LEU A 111 8.73 8.29 -1.75
N GLN A 112 8.01 9.39 -1.55
CA GLN A 112 8.48 10.49 -0.70
C GLN A 112 8.85 10.01 0.72
N GLY A 113 8.03 9.15 1.33
CA GLY A 113 8.34 8.54 2.63
C GLY A 113 9.60 7.67 2.61
N LEU A 114 9.81 6.89 1.55
CA LEU A 114 11.02 6.07 1.37
C LEU A 114 12.28 6.92 1.21
N TYR A 115 12.19 8.04 0.48
CA TYR A 115 13.30 8.99 0.35
C TYR A 115 13.56 9.80 1.62
N ALA A 116 12.54 10.02 2.46
CA ALA A 116 12.69 10.77 3.71
C ALA A 116 13.35 9.96 4.84
N SER A 117 13.31 8.62 4.78
CA SER A 117 13.87 7.76 5.82
C SER A 117 15.37 7.51 5.58
N PRO A 118 16.25 7.84 6.55
CA PRO A 118 17.70 7.61 6.41
C PRO A 118 18.09 6.15 6.20
N ALA A 119 17.28 5.21 6.71
CA ALA A 119 17.54 3.78 6.56
C ALA A 119 17.26 3.25 5.14
N THR A 120 16.41 3.95 4.37
CA THR A 120 15.97 3.53 3.03
C THR A 120 16.55 4.41 1.93
N VAL A 121 16.95 5.64 2.24
CA VAL A 121 17.44 6.60 1.26
C VAL A 121 18.69 6.09 0.53
N GLU A 122 19.62 5.42 1.21
CA GLU A 122 20.85 4.88 0.61
C GLU A 122 20.52 3.89 -0.53
N HIS A 123 19.58 2.97 -0.29
CA HIS A 123 19.12 2.03 -1.30
C HIS A 123 18.36 2.72 -2.44
N MET A 124 17.62 3.80 -2.15
CA MET A 124 16.85 4.54 -3.15
C MET A 124 17.74 5.41 -4.05
N THR A 125 18.85 5.96 -3.53
CA THR A 125 19.78 6.83 -4.27
C THR A 125 20.92 6.09 -4.93
N TRP A 126 21.04 4.77 -4.72
CA TRP A 126 22.16 3.97 -5.21
C TRP A 126 22.41 4.14 -6.71
N HIS A 127 21.36 4.17 -7.54
CA HIS A 127 21.47 4.38 -8.99
C HIS A 127 22.08 5.72 -9.40
N ALA A 128 21.98 6.75 -8.54
CA ALA A 128 22.50 8.08 -8.83
C ALA A 128 23.94 8.27 -8.31
N SER A 129 24.31 7.56 -7.24
CA SER A 129 25.64 7.65 -6.63
C SER A 129 26.64 6.63 -7.16
N TYR A 130 26.17 5.57 -7.82
CA TYR A 130 27.03 4.51 -8.31
C TYR A 130 27.67 4.89 -9.65
N VAL A 131 28.97 5.13 -9.64
CA VAL A 131 29.79 5.27 -10.84
C VAL A 131 30.24 3.88 -11.25
N MET A 132 29.90 3.44 -12.46
CA MET A 132 30.42 2.18 -13.00
C MET A 132 31.87 2.39 -13.44
N ASP A 133 32.79 1.58 -12.94
CA ASP A 133 34.14 1.49 -13.52
C ASP A 133 34.02 0.86 -14.93
N GLU A 134 34.69 1.45 -15.91
CA GLU A 134 34.68 1.00 -17.31
C GLU A 134 35.04 -0.49 -17.41
N GLY A 135 34.05 -1.33 -17.73
CA GLY A 135 34.20 -2.79 -17.86
C GLY A 135 33.55 -3.63 -16.75
N SER A 136 32.96 -3.00 -15.74
CA SER A 136 32.29 -3.73 -14.64
C SER A 136 30.84 -4.10 -14.99
N VAL A 137 30.56 -5.40 -15.14
CA VAL A 137 29.19 -5.92 -15.27
C VAL A 137 28.51 -5.89 -13.90
N LEU A 138 27.47 -5.09 -13.79
CA LEU A 138 26.73 -4.90 -12.55
C LEU A 138 25.75 -6.08 -12.34
N ILE A 139 26.18 -7.08 -11.58
CA ILE A 139 25.30 -8.15 -11.11
C ILE A 139 24.45 -7.57 -9.97
N LEU A 140 23.16 -7.33 -10.23
CA LEU A 140 22.19 -6.99 -9.19
C LEU A 140 21.97 -8.18 -8.25
N LEU A 141 22.89 -8.40 -7.31
CA LEU A 141 22.63 -9.25 -6.15
C LEU A 141 21.72 -8.46 -5.20
N MET A 142 20.41 -8.62 -5.37
CA MET A 142 19.48 -8.23 -4.32
C MET A 142 19.86 -9.03 -3.06
N PRO A 143 20.14 -8.37 -1.91
CA PRO A 143 20.39 -9.09 -0.68
C PRO A 143 19.12 -9.86 -0.33
N LYS A 144 19.24 -11.19 -0.30
CA LYS A 144 18.17 -12.12 0.04
C LYS A 144 17.48 -11.66 1.32
N LEU A 145 16.24 -11.19 1.21
CA LEU A 145 15.31 -11.31 2.35
C LEU A 145 15.20 -12.80 2.65
N GLY A 146 15.47 -13.17 3.90
CA GLY A 146 15.86 -14.52 4.30
C GLY A 146 14.98 -15.64 3.73
N GLY A 147 15.65 -16.68 3.24
CA GLY A 147 15.02 -17.93 2.79
C GLY A 147 15.81 -18.59 1.66
N MET A 148 16.36 -19.76 1.94
CA MET A 148 16.92 -20.72 0.96
C MET A 148 16.03 -20.88 -0.27
N LEU A 149 16.63 -20.89 -1.45
CA LEU A 149 16.50 -21.95 -2.48
C LEU A 149 17.58 -21.70 -3.54
N THR A 150 18.40 -22.72 -3.74
CA THR A 150 19.47 -22.82 -4.73
C THR A 150 18.92 -23.20 -6.10
N GLU A 151 19.69 -22.81 -7.12
CA GLU A 151 19.70 -23.38 -8.47
C GLU A 151 18.49 -23.07 -9.33
N HIS A 152 18.53 -21.88 -9.93
CA HIS A 152 18.31 -21.59 -11.37
C HIS A 152 18.16 -20.06 -11.51
N THR A 153 19.22 -19.31 -11.21
CA THR A 153 19.32 -17.91 -11.61
C THR A 153 19.62 -17.88 -13.11
N GLN A 154 18.58 -17.72 -13.93
CA GLN A 154 18.74 -17.31 -15.32
C GLN A 154 19.34 -15.90 -15.31
N ILE A 155 20.51 -15.74 -15.92
CA ILE A 155 21.24 -14.48 -15.91
C ILE A 155 20.74 -13.67 -17.11
N LEU A 156 20.11 -12.53 -16.84
CA LEU A 156 19.78 -11.56 -17.88
C LEU A 156 20.96 -10.60 -18.03
N TYR A 157 21.61 -10.63 -19.19
CA TYR A 157 22.69 -9.70 -19.56
C TYR A 157 22.14 -8.66 -20.53
N TRP A 158 22.44 -7.38 -20.27
CA TRP A 158 22.15 -6.29 -21.21
C TRP A 158 23.29 -6.18 -22.22
N SER A 159 23.01 -6.47 -23.48
CA SER A 159 24.01 -6.42 -24.55
C SER A 159 24.18 -4.99 -25.07
N PRO A 160 25.36 -4.36 -24.93
CA PRO A 160 25.61 -3.04 -25.48
C PRO A 160 25.69 -3.03 -27.01
N VAL A 161 25.77 -4.21 -27.65
CA VAL A 161 25.85 -4.34 -29.12
C VAL A 161 24.46 -4.36 -29.75
N THR A 162 23.52 -5.05 -29.12
CA THR A 162 22.17 -5.29 -29.67
C THR A 162 21.09 -4.45 -28.98
N LEU A 163 21.45 -3.74 -27.90
CA LEU A 163 20.56 -2.87 -27.11
C LEU A 163 19.28 -3.61 -26.65
N ASP A 164 19.42 -4.90 -26.36
CA ASP A 164 18.37 -5.79 -25.89
C ASP A 164 18.86 -6.67 -24.73
N TRP A 165 17.89 -7.32 -24.07
CA TRP A 165 18.14 -8.26 -22.97
C TRP A 165 18.33 -9.66 -23.54
N VAL A 166 19.50 -10.25 -23.28
CA VAL A 166 19.84 -11.61 -23.72
C VAL A 166 19.88 -12.54 -22.51
N PHE A 167 19.25 -13.71 -22.64
CA PHE A 167 19.31 -14.78 -21.64
C PHE A 167 20.63 -15.54 -21.76
N VAL A 168 21.35 -15.69 -20.64
CA VAL A 168 22.54 -16.55 -20.49
C VAL A 168 22.25 -17.65 -19.47
#